data_AF-A0A1V5HRY5-F1
#
_entry.id   AF-A0A1V5HRY5-F1
#
_cell.length_a   1.000
_cell.length_b   1.000
_cell.length_c   1.000
_cell.angle_alpha   90.00
_cell.angle_beta   90.00
_cell.angle_gamma   90.00
#
_symmetry.space_group_name_H-M   'P 1'
#
loop_
_entity.id
_entity.type
_entity.pdbx_description
1 polymer ?
#
loop_
_entity_poly.entity_id
_entity_poly.type
_entity_poly.pdbx_seq_one_letter_code
_entity_poly.pdbx_strand_id
1 'polypeptide(L)'
;MFKRSFASLGENIKYLGVIALIFVPLVLVSYLCMIFGVYWGMDDAIKAARETLAGQDLTALNAYTSSAYSSLSFNQGFDAAHANFSSMTWSKNFFDGLKSLLAASYPSYSSALEPAINQAYTKTFWLQLFAIANFYGTCALSYYIPLALIWNKKVKRKFGTSCLTFCFDILIIGGSVAGIQKLASLWNWAWLFTTPLISFLSIFLHLLEAWFIEGRPNQIPFKTVVNPSNVALGGLFEFVILMIVVVTIGALSQNGSTNLASLLGLPLMFYCFICSAVKCDNYVMSLLTPTQRERKY
;
A
#
# COMPACT_ATOMS: atom_id res chain seq x y z
N MET A 1 -27.62 9.73 13.26
CA MET A 1 -26.65 9.91 12.17
C MET A 1 -26.13 8.58 11.62
N PHE A 2 -25.50 7.73 12.45
CA PHE A 2 -25.00 6.41 12.00
C PHE A 2 -26.08 5.39 11.56
N LYS A 3 -27.35 5.57 11.97
CA LYS A 3 -28.49 4.81 11.38
C LYS A 3 -28.67 5.05 9.87
N ARG A 4 -28.33 6.24 9.35
CA ARG A 4 -28.28 6.50 7.88
C ARG A 4 -26.99 5.99 7.23
N SER A 5 -25.94 5.73 8.02
CA SER A 5 -24.66 5.18 7.53
C SER A 5 -24.75 3.73 7.05
N PHE A 6 -25.74 2.96 7.54
CA PHE A 6 -26.04 1.63 7.00
C PHE A 6 -26.78 1.71 5.65
N ALA A 7 -27.67 2.69 5.47
CA ALA A 7 -28.31 2.93 4.16
C ALA A 7 -27.31 3.43 3.11
N SER A 8 -26.26 4.16 3.53
CA SER A 8 -25.14 4.56 2.65
C SER A 8 -24.06 3.49 2.50
N LEU A 9 -24.19 2.32 3.16
CA LEU A 9 -23.23 1.22 3.02
C LEU A 9 -23.26 0.68 1.59
N GLY A 10 -24.44 0.59 0.97
CA GLY A 10 -24.59 0.15 -0.42
C GLY A 10 -23.91 1.09 -1.43
N GLU A 11 -23.96 2.41 -1.21
CA GLU A 11 -23.23 3.38 -2.04
C GLU A 11 -21.71 3.27 -1.82
N ASN A 12 -21.26 3.13 -0.57
CA ASN A 12 -19.84 2.90 -0.27
C ASN A 12 -19.33 1.58 -0.88
N ILE A 13 -20.13 0.51 -0.86
CA ILE A 13 -19.78 -0.76 -1.51
C ILE A 13 -19.69 -0.60 -3.04
N LYS A 14 -20.58 0.20 -3.65
CA LYS A 14 -20.47 0.52 -5.10
C LYS A 14 -19.17 1.26 -5.41
N TYR A 15 -18.81 2.26 -4.61
CA TYR A 15 -17.53 2.97 -4.76
C TYR A 15 -16.34 2.04 -4.55
N LEU A 16 -16.38 1.16 -3.54
CA LEU A 16 -15.38 0.11 -3.31
C LEU A 16 -15.22 -0.77 -4.55
N GLY A 17 -16.31 -1.16 -5.22
CA GLY A 17 -16.27 -1.95 -6.46
C GLY A 17 -15.62 -1.21 -7.64
N VAL A 18 -15.98 0.06 -7.86
CA VAL A 18 -15.37 0.90 -8.91
C VAL A 18 -13.87 1.13 -8.64
N ILE A 19 -13.54 1.34 -7.37
CA ILE A 19 -12.17 1.54 -6.90
C ILE A 19 -11.35 0.25 -7.03
N ALA A 20 -11.92 -0.90 -6.68
CA ALA A 20 -11.29 -2.19 -6.88
C ALA A 20 -11.02 -2.46 -8.36
N LEU A 21 -11.95 -2.12 -9.26
CA LEU A 21 -11.76 -2.26 -10.70
C LEU A 21 -10.61 -1.41 -11.26
N ILE A 22 -10.24 -0.30 -10.61
CA ILE A 22 -9.14 0.56 -11.04
C ILE A 22 -7.83 0.18 -10.34
N PHE A 23 -7.84 -0.05 -9.03
CA PHE A 23 -6.62 -0.28 -8.26
C PHE A 23 -6.13 -1.72 -8.32
N VAL A 24 -7.01 -2.71 -8.45
CA VAL A 24 -6.57 -4.11 -8.59
C VAL A 24 -5.70 -4.28 -9.83
N PRO A 25 -6.09 -3.79 -11.03
CA PRO A 25 -5.20 -3.84 -12.20
C PRO A 25 -3.89 -3.08 -12.01
N LEU A 26 -3.90 -1.90 -11.40
CA LEU A 26 -2.67 -1.11 -11.19
C LEU A 26 -1.71 -1.78 -10.22
N VAL A 27 -2.22 -2.36 -9.13
CA VAL A 27 -1.42 -3.18 -8.20
C VAL A 27 -0.89 -4.43 -8.89
N LEU A 28 -1.72 -5.09 -9.72
CA LEU A 28 -1.29 -6.24 -10.51
C LEU A 28 -0.18 -5.84 -11.49
N VAL A 29 -0.29 -4.71 -12.18
CA VAL A 29 0.77 -4.20 -13.06
C VAL A 29 2.04 -3.94 -12.28
N SER A 30 1.99 -3.29 -11.11
CA SER A 30 3.17 -3.12 -10.25
C SER A 30 3.79 -4.46 -9.84
N TYR A 31 2.96 -5.41 -9.42
CA TYR A 31 3.41 -6.74 -9.01
C TYR A 31 4.06 -7.51 -10.17
N LEU A 32 3.43 -7.51 -11.34
CA LEU A 32 3.96 -8.16 -12.54
C LEU A 32 5.22 -7.47 -13.04
N CYS A 33 5.30 -6.14 -13.04
CA CYS A 33 6.51 -5.39 -13.41
C CYS A 33 7.68 -5.71 -12.48
N MET A 34 7.45 -5.94 -11.19
CA MET A 34 8.52 -6.30 -10.28
C MET A 34 8.92 -7.78 -10.43
N ILE A 35 7.97 -8.71 -10.58
CA ILE A 35 8.31 -10.12 -10.83
C ILE A 35 9.00 -10.28 -12.18
N PHE A 36 8.34 -9.91 -13.26
CA PHE A 36 8.88 -10.08 -14.61
C PHE A 36 10.08 -9.19 -14.87
N GLY A 37 10.17 -8.00 -14.27
CA GLY A 37 11.36 -7.16 -14.37
C GLY A 37 12.61 -7.83 -13.82
N VAL A 38 12.47 -8.54 -12.69
CA VAL A 38 13.55 -9.34 -12.12
C VAL A 38 13.86 -10.55 -13.00
N TYR A 39 12.86 -11.35 -13.36
CA TYR A 39 13.06 -12.55 -14.16
C TYR A 39 13.68 -12.24 -15.54
N TRP A 40 13.18 -11.24 -16.26
CA TRP A 40 13.72 -10.86 -17.57
C TRP A 40 15.13 -10.28 -17.48
N GLY A 41 15.39 -9.49 -16.43
CA GLY A 41 16.72 -8.97 -16.16
C GLY A 41 17.77 -10.05 -15.91
N MET A 42 17.41 -11.05 -15.13
CA MET A 42 18.25 -12.22 -14.90
C MET A 42 18.47 -13.00 -16.19
N ASP A 43 17.39 -13.29 -16.93
CA ASP A 43 17.45 -14.11 -18.13
C ASP A 43 18.28 -13.46 -19.23
N ASP A 44 18.14 -12.14 -19.43
CA ASP A 44 18.97 -11.36 -20.36
C ASP A 44 20.46 -11.48 -20.00
N ALA A 45 20.82 -11.36 -18.72
CA ALA A 45 22.21 -11.47 -18.26
C ALA A 45 22.76 -12.89 -18.39
N ILE A 46 21.96 -13.91 -18.03
CA ILE A 46 22.33 -15.32 -18.14
C ILE A 46 22.49 -15.72 -19.61
N LYS A 47 21.59 -15.25 -20.48
CA LYS A 47 21.67 -15.50 -21.92
C LYS A 47 22.94 -14.91 -22.52
N ALA A 48 23.26 -13.65 -22.21
CA ALA A 48 24.50 -13.02 -22.63
C ALA A 48 25.74 -13.78 -22.15
N ALA A 49 25.72 -14.27 -20.89
CA ALA A 49 26.77 -15.11 -20.33
C ALA A 49 26.92 -16.44 -21.09
N ARG A 50 25.82 -17.14 -21.38
CA ARG A 50 25.83 -18.41 -22.12
C ARG A 50 26.31 -18.26 -23.55
N GLU A 51 25.88 -17.21 -24.24
CA GLU A 51 26.29 -16.93 -25.62
C GLU A 51 27.79 -16.65 -25.72
N THR A 52 28.33 -15.89 -24.76
CA THR A 52 29.76 -15.54 -24.74
C THR A 52 30.64 -16.71 -24.30
N LEU A 53 30.14 -17.57 -23.42
CA LEU A 53 30.85 -18.75 -22.90
C LEU A 53 30.55 -20.02 -23.71
N ALA A 54 30.08 -19.89 -24.95
CA ALA A 54 29.76 -21.03 -25.79
C ALA A 54 30.97 -21.99 -25.93
N GLY A 55 30.74 -23.27 -25.65
CA GLY A 55 31.79 -24.30 -25.69
C GLY A 55 32.62 -24.45 -24.40
N GLN A 56 32.35 -23.67 -23.35
CA GLN A 56 32.95 -23.82 -22.02
C GLN A 56 32.12 -24.73 -21.10
N ASP A 57 32.71 -25.23 -20.02
CA ASP A 57 31.96 -25.87 -18.93
C ASP A 57 31.12 -24.81 -18.19
N LEU A 58 29.80 -24.99 -18.19
CA LEU A 58 28.83 -24.05 -17.59
C LEU A 58 28.33 -24.50 -16.20
N THR A 59 28.97 -25.49 -15.57
CA THR A 59 28.51 -26.06 -14.29
C THR A 59 28.37 -24.99 -13.20
N ALA A 60 29.37 -24.11 -13.05
CA ALA A 60 29.35 -23.04 -12.05
C ALA A 60 28.25 -22.00 -12.33
N LEU A 61 28.07 -21.60 -13.60
CA LEU A 61 27.01 -20.69 -14.03
C LEU A 61 25.62 -21.29 -13.79
N ASN A 62 25.41 -22.56 -14.17
CA ASN A 62 24.15 -23.26 -13.98
C ASN A 62 23.79 -23.39 -12.48
N ALA A 63 24.76 -23.76 -11.64
CA ALA A 63 24.57 -23.87 -10.20
C ALA A 63 24.18 -22.53 -9.57
N TYR A 64 24.90 -21.45 -9.94
CA TYR A 64 24.59 -20.11 -9.48
C TYR A 64 23.19 -19.65 -9.92
N THR A 65 22.86 -19.81 -11.19
CA THR A 65 21.54 -19.46 -11.75
C THR A 65 20.41 -20.21 -11.05
N SER A 66 20.55 -21.52 -10.86
CA SER A 66 19.54 -22.33 -10.17
C SER A 66 19.36 -21.88 -8.72
N SER A 67 20.45 -21.61 -8.00
CA SER A 67 20.41 -21.11 -6.63
C SER A 67 19.72 -19.73 -6.58
N ALA A 68 20.08 -18.82 -7.48
CA ALA A 68 19.50 -17.48 -7.56
C ALA A 68 17.99 -17.52 -7.82
N TYR A 69 17.52 -18.31 -8.80
CA TYR A 69 16.08 -18.46 -9.05
C TYR A 69 15.36 -19.09 -7.87
N SER A 70 15.94 -20.10 -7.22
CA SER A 70 15.32 -20.72 -6.03
C SER A 70 15.22 -19.78 -4.82
N SER A 71 16.08 -18.76 -4.75
CA SER A 71 16.07 -17.75 -3.69
C SER A 71 14.95 -16.71 -3.86
N LEU A 72 14.30 -16.65 -5.04
CA LEU A 72 13.16 -15.77 -5.29
C LEU A 72 11.91 -16.31 -4.60
N SER A 73 11.75 -15.98 -3.32
CA SER A 73 10.50 -16.24 -2.59
C SER A 73 9.60 -15.00 -2.61
N PHE A 74 8.51 -15.08 -3.37
CA PHE A 74 7.44 -14.07 -3.37
C PHE A 74 6.29 -14.42 -2.41
N ASN A 75 6.54 -15.34 -1.48
CA ASN A 75 5.57 -15.75 -0.48
C ASN A 75 6.03 -15.31 0.92
N GLN A 76 6.45 -14.06 1.03
CA GLN A 76 6.93 -13.47 2.27
C GLN A 76 5.91 -12.48 2.82
N GLY A 77 5.98 -12.15 4.11
CA GLY A 77 5.12 -11.13 4.71
C GLY A 77 5.40 -9.73 4.15
N PHE A 78 4.49 -8.78 4.38
CA PHE A 78 4.58 -7.42 3.83
C PHE A 78 5.92 -6.72 4.11
N ASP A 79 6.51 -6.85 5.30
CA ASP A 79 7.82 -6.24 5.61
C ASP A 79 8.95 -6.76 4.75
N ALA A 80 9.02 -8.09 4.59
CA ALA A 80 10.06 -8.72 3.81
C ALA A 80 9.84 -8.44 2.32
N ALA A 81 8.58 -8.42 1.87
CA ALA A 81 8.21 -7.96 0.55
C ALA A 81 8.68 -6.50 0.35
N HIS A 82 8.27 -5.56 1.21
CA HIS A 82 8.61 -4.14 1.15
C HIS A 82 10.11 -3.88 1.24
N ALA A 83 10.84 -4.59 2.10
CA ALA A 83 12.29 -4.52 2.19
C ALA A 83 12.93 -4.98 0.86
N ASN A 84 12.47 -6.09 0.28
CA ASN A 84 12.94 -6.56 -1.01
C ASN A 84 12.60 -5.57 -2.15
N PHE A 85 11.41 -4.94 -2.09
CA PHE A 85 10.95 -3.93 -3.04
C PHE A 85 11.78 -2.65 -2.99
N SER A 86 11.95 -2.08 -1.80
CA SER A 86 12.52 -0.74 -1.62
C SER A 86 14.05 -0.73 -1.67
N SER A 87 14.70 -1.80 -1.19
CA SER A 87 16.16 -1.86 -1.13
C SER A 87 16.81 -2.36 -2.42
N MET A 88 16.05 -2.98 -3.33
CA MET A 88 16.55 -3.65 -4.54
C MET A 88 17.69 -4.66 -4.26
N THR A 89 17.84 -5.09 -3.00
CA THR A 89 18.97 -5.89 -2.52
C THR A 89 19.10 -7.19 -3.29
N TRP A 90 17.97 -7.80 -3.64
CA TRP A 90 17.95 -9.04 -4.40
C TRP A 90 18.62 -8.88 -5.77
N SER A 91 18.17 -7.90 -6.57
CA SER A 91 18.72 -7.65 -7.91
C SER A 91 20.20 -7.37 -7.81
N LYS A 92 20.58 -6.46 -6.90
CA LYS A 92 21.98 -6.11 -6.67
C LYS A 92 22.84 -7.35 -6.34
N ASN A 93 22.42 -8.17 -5.37
CA ASN A 93 23.14 -9.38 -4.98
C ASN A 93 23.26 -10.39 -6.13
N PHE A 94 22.24 -10.50 -6.97
CA PHE A 94 22.29 -11.35 -8.16
C PHE A 94 23.33 -10.83 -9.17
N PHE A 95 23.28 -9.56 -9.55
CA PHE A 95 24.20 -9.03 -10.55
C PHE A 95 25.65 -8.95 -10.02
N ASP A 96 25.85 -8.58 -8.76
CA ASP A 96 27.17 -8.56 -8.12
C ASP A 96 27.74 -9.98 -7.97
N GLY A 97 26.91 -10.95 -7.56
CA GLY A 97 27.31 -12.35 -7.47
C GLY A 97 27.62 -12.96 -8.84
N LEU A 98 26.84 -12.63 -9.87
CA LEU A 98 27.11 -13.07 -11.25
C LEU A 98 28.44 -12.51 -11.76
N LYS A 99 28.74 -11.23 -11.53
CA LYS A 99 30.04 -10.64 -11.88
C LYS A 99 31.19 -11.33 -11.15
N SER A 100 31.04 -11.56 -9.84
CA SER A 100 32.06 -12.22 -9.04
C SER A 100 32.32 -13.65 -9.50
N LEU A 101 31.25 -14.41 -9.81
CA LEU A 101 31.34 -15.75 -10.36
C LEU A 101 32.09 -15.77 -11.69
N LEU A 102 31.76 -14.85 -12.60
CA LEU A 102 32.35 -14.77 -13.93
C LEU A 102 33.83 -14.36 -13.86
N ALA A 103 34.19 -13.42 -12.98
CA ALA A 103 35.57 -13.05 -12.74
C ALA A 103 36.41 -14.23 -12.19
N ALA A 104 35.82 -15.05 -11.31
CA ALA A 104 36.51 -16.19 -10.70
C ALA A 104 36.60 -17.42 -11.62
N SER A 105 35.51 -17.74 -12.33
CA SER A 105 35.39 -18.98 -13.10
C SER A 105 35.76 -18.82 -14.58
N TYR A 106 35.64 -17.60 -15.12
CA TYR A 106 35.87 -17.28 -16.54
C TYR A 106 36.64 -15.95 -16.71
N PRO A 107 37.84 -15.81 -16.12
CA PRO A 107 38.55 -14.53 -16.04
C PRO A 107 38.81 -13.88 -17.41
N SER A 108 39.09 -14.68 -18.44
CA SER A 108 39.35 -14.19 -19.81
C SER A 108 38.12 -13.60 -20.51
N TYR A 109 36.91 -13.85 -20.00
CA TYR A 109 35.63 -13.41 -20.59
C TYR A 109 34.93 -12.34 -19.75
N SER A 110 35.41 -12.08 -18.53
CA SER A 110 34.77 -11.16 -17.57
C SER A 110 34.60 -9.74 -18.13
N SER A 111 35.62 -9.20 -18.80
CA SER A 111 35.58 -7.84 -19.37
C SER A 111 34.62 -7.72 -20.55
N ALA A 112 34.46 -8.78 -21.34
CA ALA A 112 33.52 -8.82 -22.46
C ALA A 112 32.06 -8.93 -21.99
N LEU A 113 31.83 -9.58 -20.84
CA LEU A 113 30.50 -9.81 -20.28
C LEU A 113 29.99 -8.67 -19.41
N GLU A 114 30.89 -7.91 -18.79
CA GLU A 114 30.54 -6.83 -17.87
C GLU A 114 29.57 -5.78 -18.47
N PRO A 115 29.71 -5.31 -19.72
CA PRO A 115 28.75 -4.38 -20.32
C PRO A 115 27.33 -4.97 -20.45
N ALA A 116 27.21 -6.24 -20.86
CA ALA A 116 25.91 -6.89 -21.02
C ALA A 116 25.21 -7.09 -19.66
N ILE A 117 25.98 -7.46 -18.63
CA ILE A 117 25.48 -7.59 -17.25
C ILE A 117 25.04 -6.22 -16.71
N ASN A 118 25.82 -5.17 -16.95
CA ASN A 118 25.48 -3.81 -16.53
C ASN A 118 24.22 -3.28 -17.24
N GLN A 119 24.04 -3.59 -18.52
CA GLN A 119 22.85 -3.22 -19.27
C GLN A 119 21.61 -3.96 -18.74
N ALA A 120 21.71 -5.26 -18.50
CA ALA A 120 20.64 -6.07 -17.92
C ALA A 120 20.28 -5.59 -16.50
N TYR A 121 21.28 -5.25 -15.67
CA TYR A 121 21.07 -4.66 -14.37
C TYR A 121 20.33 -3.32 -14.46
N THR A 122 20.77 -2.44 -15.35
CA THR A 122 20.14 -1.12 -15.55
C THR A 122 18.68 -1.25 -15.98
N LYS A 123 18.37 -2.17 -16.91
CA LYS A 123 17.00 -2.47 -17.32
C LYS A 123 16.14 -2.98 -16.15
N THR A 124 16.69 -3.91 -15.37
CA THR A 124 16.03 -4.45 -14.16
C THR A 124 15.73 -3.34 -13.15
N PHE A 125 16.72 -2.48 -12.91
CA PHE A 125 16.62 -1.33 -12.01
C PHE A 125 15.48 -0.40 -12.42
N TRP A 126 15.40 -0.02 -13.71
CA TRP A 126 14.34 0.86 -14.19
C TRP A 126 12.95 0.22 -14.11
N LEU A 127 12.82 -1.06 -14.41
CA LEU A 127 11.55 -1.79 -14.28
C LEU A 127 11.09 -1.88 -12.82
N GLN A 128 12.02 -2.11 -11.89
CA GLN A 128 11.73 -2.11 -10.46
C GLN A 128 11.36 -0.70 -9.96
N LEU A 129 12.09 0.33 -10.39
CA LEU A 129 11.78 1.71 -10.04
C LEU A 129 10.39 2.12 -10.55
N PHE A 130 10.04 1.72 -11.78
CA PHE A 130 8.70 1.91 -12.33
C PHE A 130 7.63 1.18 -11.49
N ALA A 131 7.88 -0.08 -11.11
CA ALA A 131 6.95 -0.85 -10.27
C ALA A 131 6.70 -0.18 -8.91
N ILE A 132 7.77 0.35 -8.27
CA ILE A 132 7.70 1.11 -7.02
C ILE A 132 6.91 2.40 -7.21
N ALA A 133 7.25 3.19 -8.24
CA ALA A 133 6.55 4.43 -8.54
C ALA A 133 5.07 4.20 -8.83
N ASN A 134 4.72 3.16 -9.59
CA ASN A 134 3.34 2.79 -9.88
C ASN A 134 2.61 2.30 -8.61
N PHE A 135 3.30 1.61 -7.69
CA PHE A 135 2.70 1.17 -6.43
C PHE A 135 2.36 2.35 -5.52
N TYR A 136 3.32 3.26 -5.30
CA TYR A 136 3.08 4.48 -4.52
C TYR A 136 2.08 5.41 -5.21
N GLY A 137 2.13 5.51 -6.53
CA GLY A 137 1.12 6.21 -7.33
C GLY A 137 -0.28 5.63 -7.13
N THR A 138 -0.40 4.30 -7.12
CA THR A 138 -1.67 3.61 -6.84
C THR A 138 -2.16 3.87 -5.42
N CYS A 139 -1.27 3.86 -4.42
CA CYS A 139 -1.63 4.22 -3.05
C CYS A 139 -2.12 5.68 -2.97
N ALA A 140 -1.43 6.61 -3.62
CA ALA A 140 -1.84 8.02 -3.68
C ALA A 140 -3.18 8.19 -4.41
N LEU A 141 -3.40 7.50 -5.54
CA LEU A 141 -4.69 7.51 -6.26
C LEU A 141 -5.80 6.88 -5.41
N SER A 142 -5.50 5.82 -4.66
CA SER A 142 -6.43 5.22 -3.69
C SER A 142 -6.78 6.14 -2.54
N TYR A 143 -5.96 7.18 -2.33
CA TYR A 143 -6.31 8.27 -1.47
C TYR A 143 -7.16 9.35 -2.17
N TYR A 144 -6.63 9.94 -3.23
CA TYR A 144 -7.24 11.11 -3.85
C TYR A 144 -8.52 10.84 -4.64
N ILE A 145 -8.68 9.67 -5.27
CA ILE A 145 -9.89 9.36 -6.06
C ILE A 145 -11.12 9.24 -5.15
N PRO A 146 -11.15 8.38 -4.11
CA PRO A 146 -12.28 8.35 -3.19
C PRO A 146 -12.48 9.68 -2.49
N LEU A 147 -11.42 10.38 -2.11
CA LEU A 147 -11.54 11.71 -1.55
C LEU A 147 -12.28 12.67 -2.51
N ALA A 148 -11.88 12.70 -3.79
CA ALA A 148 -12.53 13.54 -4.81
C ALA A 148 -13.97 13.11 -5.11
N LEU A 149 -14.24 11.80 -5.20
CA LEU A 149 -15.59 11.27 -5.48
C LEU A 149 -16.55 11.54 -4.32
N ILE A 150 -16.10 11.40 -3.08
CA ILE A 150 -16.94 11.53 -1.88
C ILE A 150 -17.05 13.01 -1.44
N TRP A 151 -16.01 13.85 -1.61
CA TRP A 151 -16.11 15.30 -1.31
C TRP A 151 -16.86 16.13 -2.34
N ASN A 152 -17.17 15.58 -3.52
CA ASN A 152 -17.68 16.34 -4.67
C ASN A 152 -19.07 16.98 -4.52
N LYS A 153 -19.60 17.18 -3.31
CA LYS A 153 -20.88 17.86 -3.14
C LYS A 153 -20.94 19.03 -2.17
N LYS A 154 -20.02 19.25 -1.20
CA LYS A 154 -20.27 20.31 -0.18
C LYS A 154 -19.06 21.05 0.43
N VAL A 155 -17.80 20.71 0.15
CA VAL A 155 -16.65 21.35 0.86
C VAL A 155 -15.45 21.69 -0.04
N LYS A 156 -15.21 22.98 -0.34
CA LYS A 156 -13.95 23.47 -0.92
C LYS A 156 -12.91 23.70 0.20
N ARG A 157 -11.93 22.81 0.35
CA ARG A 157 -10.79 23.06 1.25
C ARG A 157 -9.75 23.96 0.58
N LYS A 158 -9.10 24.83 1.37
CA LYS A 158 -7.88 25.52 0.92
C LYS A 158 -6.78 24.47 0.75
N PHE A 159 -5.93 24.63 -0.26
CA PHE A 159 -4.87 23.67 -0.59
C PHE A 159 -4.01 23.25 0.62
N GLY A 160 -3.58 24.22 1.44
CA GLY A 160 -2.78 23.93 2.63
C GLY A 160 -3.51 23.07 3.67
N THR A 161 -4.83 23.21 3.82
CA THR A 161 -5.62 22.39 4.74
C THR A 161 -5.83 20.97 4.19
N SER A 162 -5.97 20.83 2.87
CA SER A 162 -6.01 19.52 2.21
C SER A 162 -4.70 18.75 2.37
N CYS A 163 -3.55 19.43 2.26
CA CYS A 163 -2.24 18.83 2.49
C CYS A 163 -2.06 18.40 3.95
N LEU A 164 -2.52 19.22 4.90
CA LEU A 164 -2.41 18.89 6.32
C LEU A 164 -3.26 17.67 6.69
N THR A 165 -4.51 17.61 6.21
CA THR A 165 -5.37 16.41 6.33
C THR A 165 -4.70 15.19 5.74
N PHE A 166 -4.15 15.30 4.52
CA PHE A 166 -3.44 14.20 3.90
C PHE A 166 -2.29 13.67 4.75
N CYS A 167 -1.48 14.56 5.34
CA CYS A 167 -0.41 14.16 6.25
C CYS A 167 -0.95 13.47 7.51
N PHE A 168 -2.04 13.98 8.10
CA PHE A 168 -2.67 13.35 9.27
C PHE A 168 -3.25 11.98 8.94
N ASP A 169 -4.00 11.86 7.84
CA ASP A 169 -4.57 10.60 7.38
C ASP A 169 -3.47 9.56 7.09
N ILE A 170 -2.36 9.96 6.44
CA ILE A 170 -1.21 9.07 6.25
C ILE A 170 -0.61 8.62 7.59
N LEU A 171 -0.47 9.52 8.56
CA LEU A 171 0.07 9.17 9.88
C LEU A 171 -0.86 8.21 10.62
N ILE A 172 -2.17 8.42 10.55
CA ILE A 172 -3.19 7.54 11.15
C ILE A 172 -3.11 6.15 10.50
N ILE A 173 -3.06 6.10 9.17
CA ILE A 173 -3.00 4.84 8.40
C ILE A 173 -1.68 4.12 8.69
N GLY A 174 -0.55 4.80 8.56
CA GLY A 174 0.79 4.24 8.80
C GLY A 174 0.95 3.75 10.25
N GLY A 175 0.50 4.54 11.22
CA GLY A 175 0.48 4.15 12.63
C GLY A 175 -0.43 2.95 12.91
N SER A 176 -1.59 2.89 12.25
CA SER A 176 -2.52 1.76 12.36
C SER A 176 -1.91 0.48 11.77
N VAL A 177 -1.32 0.53 10.58
CA VAL A 177 -0.64 -0.61 9.94
C VAL A 177 0.48 -1.13 10.83
N ALA A 178 1.38 -0.24 11.27
CA ALA A 178 2.51 -0.61 12.12
C ALA A 178 2.05 -1.20 13.47
N GLY A 179 0.98 -0.64 14.05
CA GLY A 179 0.36 -1.14 15.28
C GLY A 179 -0.22 -2.54 15.13
N ILE A 180 -1.00 -2.80 14.07
CA ILE A 180 -1.55 -4.16 13.77
C ILE A 180 -0.40 -5.15 13.67
N GLN A 181 0.62 -4.78 12.91
CA GLN A 181 1.72 -5.67 12.58
C GLN A 181 2.56 -6.01 13.81
N LYS A 182 2.87 -5.01 14.64
CA LYS A 182 3.60 -5.24 15.89
C LYS A 182 2.80 -6.12 16.85
N LEU A 183 1.50 -5.87 17.00
CA LEU A 183 0.66 -6.65 17.93
C LEU A 183 0.40 -8.07 17.42
N ALA A 184 0.21 -8.26 16.12
CA ALA A 184 0.11 -9.58 15.50
C ALA A 184 1.38 -10.41 15.73
N SER A 185 2.57 -9.79 15.71
CA SER A 185 3.83 -10.48 16.02
C SER A 185 3.96 -10.93 17.48
N LEU A 186 3.21 -10.31 18.41
CA LEU A 186 3.25 -10.65 19.83
C LEU A 186 2.26 -11.76 20.19
N TRP A 187 1.13 -11.87 19.48
CA TRP A 187 0.12 -12.89 19.74
C TRP A 187 -0.75 -13.17 18.52
N ASN A 188 -0.82 -14.43 18.06
CA ASN A 188 -1.55 -14.83 16.84
C ASN A 188 -3.04 -14.50 16.81
N TRP A 189 -3.69 -14.30 17.97
CA TRP A 189 -5.10 -13.89 18.04
C TRP A 189 -5.27 -12.40 18.32
N ALA A 190 -4.17 -11.64 18.48
CA ALA A 190 -4.21 -10.21 18.77
C ALA A 190 -5.01 -9.45 17.73
N TRP A 191 -4.96 -9.86 16.45
CA TRP A 191 -5.71 -9.22 15.37
C TRP A 191 -7.21 -9.08 15.65
N LEU A 192 -7.84 -10.06 16.33
CA LEU A 192 -9.26 -9.99 16.71
C LEU A 192 -9.56 -8.86 17.70
N PHE A 193 -8.60 -8.48 18.53
CA PHE A 193 -8.76 -7.42 19.52
C PHE A 193 -8.19 -6.09 19.03
N THR A 194 -7.16 -6.12 18.19
CA THR A 194 -6.50 -4.93 17.68
C THR A 194 -7.24 -4.30 16.52
N THR A 195 -7.90 -5.08 15.67
CA THR A 195 -8.73 -4.54 14.59
C THR A 195 -9.87 -3.65 15.14
N PRO A 196 -10.68 -4.08 16.14
CA PRO A 196 -11.64 -3.20 16.79
C PRO A 196 -10.98 -1.97 17.43
N LEU A 197 -9.90 -2.16 18.20
CA LEU A 197 -9.20 -1.07 18.89
C LEU A 197 -8.76 0.02 17.91
N ILE A 198 -8.22 -0.38 16.77
CA ILE A 198 -7.76 0.51 15.71
C ILE A 198 -8.93 1.22 15.03
N SER A 199 -10.05 0.55 14.80
CA SER A 199 -11.25 1.22 14.29
C SER A 199 -11.77 2.29 15.27
N PHE A 200 -11.75 2.03 16.58
CA PHE A 200 -12.15 3.07 17.56
C PHE A 200 -11.14 4.22 17.60
N LEU A 201 -9.84 3.92 17.57
CA LEU A 201 -8.79 4.93 17.59
C LEU A 201 -8.80 5.79 16.31
N SER A 202 -8.93 5.15 15.14
CA SER A 202 -9.05 5.81 13.84
C SER A 202 -10.22 6.79 13.83
N ILE A 203 -11.43 6.35 14.21
CA ILE A 203 -12.60 7.23 14.30
C ILE A 203 -12.40 8.35 15.30
N PHE A 204 -11.79 8.09 16.46
CA PHE A 204 -11.46 9.14 17.41
C PHE A 204 -10.56 10.20 16.77
N LEU A 205 -9.51 9.79 16.07
CA LEU A 205 -8.57 10.70 15.41
C LEU A 205 -9.22 11.46 14.25
N HIS A 206 -10.02 10.81 13.42
CA HIS A 206 -10.77 11.48 12.34
C HIS A 206 -11.83 12.45 12.87
N LEU A 207 -12.51 12.14 13.99
CA LEU A 207 -13.43 13.08 14.63
C LEU A 207 -12.71 14.28 15.25
N LEU A 208 -11.55 14.04 15.87
CA LEU A 208 -10.68 15.09 16.41
C LEU A 208 -10.18 16.01 15.29
N GLU A 209 -9.71 15.44 14.18
CA GLU A 209 -9.27 16.16 13.01
C GLU A 209 -10.41 16.98 12.39
N ALA A 210 -11.57 16.34 12.13
CA ALA A 210 -12.74 17.02 11.60
C ALA A 210 -13.19 18.17 12.52
N TRP A 211 -13.15 17.99 13.84
CA TRP A 211 -13.46 19.06 14.79
C TRP A 211 -12.47 20.23 14.67
N PHE A 212 -11.17 19.95 14.57
CA PHE A 212 -10.13 20.97 14.49
C PHE A 212 -10.19 21.74 13.16
N ILE A 213 -10.40 21.04 12.04
CA ILE A 213 -10.33 21.59 10.69
C ILE A 213 -11.68 22.17 10.21
N GLU A 214 -12.78 21.47 10.49
CA GLU A 214 -14.13 21.83 10.05
C GLU A 214 -14.96 22.44 11.18
N GLY A 215 -14.84 21.90 12.39
CA GLY A 215 -15.76 22.19 13.50
C GLY A 215 -15.68 23.59 14.08
N ARG A 216 -14.60 24.32 13.80
CA ARG A 216 -14.27 25.63 14.38
C ARG A 216 -14.35 25.53 15.91
N PRO A 217 -13.22 25.29 16.61
CA PRO A 217 -13.21 25.03 18.05
C PRO A 217 -14.02 25.99 18.93
N ASN A 218 -14.19 27.24 18.48
CA ASN A 218 -14.95 28.28 19.17
C ASN A 218 -16.47 28.25 18.89
N GLN A 219 -16.95 27.44 17.94
CA GLN A 219 -18.36 27.37 17.51
C GLN A 219 -19.02 26.04 17.86
N ILE A 220 -18.30 24.93 17.78
CA ILE A 220 -18.81 23.61 18.18
C ILE A 220 -18.00 23.09 19.38
N PRO A 221 -18.64 22.84 20.54
CA PRO A 221 -17.97 22.24 21.69
C PRO A 221 -17.37 20.87 21.35
N PHE A 222 -16.13 20.63 21.79
CA PHE A 222 -15.42 19.36 21.58
C PHE A 222 -16.25 18.13 21.94
N LYS A 223 -16.90 18.15 23.12
CA LYS A 223 -17.72 17.03 23.63
C LYS A 223 -18.94 16.71 22.75
N THR A 224 -19.39 17.66 21.93
CA THR A 224 -20.50 17.43 20.99
C THR A 224 -20.03 16.56 19.82
N VAL A 225 -18.79 16.73 19.37
CA VAL A 225 -18.21 15.98 18.25
C VAL A 225 -17.54 14.69 18.75
N VAL A 226 -16.59 14.82 19.67
CA VAL A 226 -15.78 13.72 20.18
C VAL A 226 -16.36 13.28 21.52
N ASN A 227 -17.19 12.24 21.48
CA ASN A 227 -17.75 11.59 22.65
C ASN A 227 -17.81 10.07 22.46
N PRO A 228 -17.94 9.29 23.55
CA PRO A 228 -17.92 7.84 23.47
C PRO A 228 -18.99 7.25 22.56
N SER A 229 -20.19 7.86 22.48
CA SER A 229 -21.26 7.38 21.61
C SER A 229 -20.91 7.52 20.13
N ASN A 230 -20.33 8.64 19.73
CA ASN A 230 -19.91 8.88 18.34
C ASN A 230 -18.72 8.00 17.96
N VAL A 231 -17.74 7.88 18.85
CA VAL A 231 -16.57 7.01 18.65
C VAL A 231 -17.00 5.55 18.57
N ALA A 232 -17.91 5.09 19.43
CA ALA A 232 -18.39 3.72 19.42
C ALA A 232 -19.16 3.38 18.14
N LEU A 233 -20.10 4.24 17.73
CA LEU A 233 -20.90 4.01 16.52
C LEU A 233 -20.08 4.11 15.24
N GLY A 234 -19.17 5.07 15.15
CA GLY A 234 -18.25 5.18 14.03
C GLY A 234 -17.26 4.02 13.99
N GLY A 235 -16.72 3.62 15.14
CA GLY A 235 -15.75 2.53 15.24
C GLY A 235 -16.34 1.19 14.83
N LEU A 236 -17.59 0.90 15.23
CA LEU A 236 -18.31 -0.30 14.76
C LEU A 236 -18.51 -0.30 13.24
N PHE A 237 -18.81 0.86 12.66
CA PHE A 237 -18.97 0.97 11.21
C PHE A 237 -17.65 0.72 10.47
N GLU A 238 -16.56 1.36 10.91
CA GLU A 238 -15.23 1.17 10.33
C GLU A 238 -14.74 -0.26 10.53
N PHE A 239 -15.00 -0.86 11.70
CA PHE A 239 -14.66 -2.25 12.00
C PHE A 239 -15.27 -3.22 10.99
N VAL A 240 -16.55 -3.07 10.64
CA VAL A 240 -17.21 -3.92 9.63
C VAL A 240 -16.50 -3.84 8.29
N ILE A 241 -16.11 -2.64 7.84
CA ILE A 241 -15.39 -2.47 6.57
C ILE A 241 -13.97 -3.04 6.67
N LEU A 242 -13.26 -2.77 7.76
CA LEU A 242 -11.91 -3.27 7.97
C LEU A 242 -11.89 -4.81 8.00
N MET A 243 -12.93 -5.44 8.56
CA MET A 243 -13.10 -6.89 8.53
C MET A 243 -13.28 -7.45 7.12
N ILE A 244 -13.99 -6.74 6.23
CA ILE A 244 -14.07 -7.13 4.81
C ILE A 244 -12.67 -7.12 4.18
N VAL A 245 -11.86 -6.09 4.47
CA VAL A 245 -10.48 -5.99 3.98
C VAL A 245 -9.62 -7.12 4.54
N VAL A 246 -9.65 -7.36 5.85
CA VAL A 246 -8.89 -8.44 6.52
C VAL A 246 -9.26 -9.81 5.95
N VAL A 247 -10.54 -10.11 5.76
CA VAL A 247 -11.00 -11.37 5.16
C VAL A 247 -10.55 -11.48 3.70
N THR A 248 -10.63 -10.40 2.93
CA THR A 248 -10.17 -10.38 1.52
C THR A 248 -8.67 -10.63 1.42
N ILE A 249 -7.85 -9.95 2.24
CA ILE A 249 -6.40 -10.17 2.32
C ILE A 249 -6.11 -11.61 2.77
N GLY A 250 -6.82 -12.12 3.78
CA GLY A 250 -6.66 -13.49 4.28
C GLY A 250 -6.94 -14.53 3.19
N ALA A 251 -8.04 -14.37 2.45
CA ALA A 251 -8.41 -15.27 1.35
C ALA A 251 -7.41 -15.21 0.19
N LEU A 252 -6.93 -14.01 -0.18
CA LEU A 252 -5.91 -13.84 -1.22
C LEU A 252 -4.54 -14.40 -0.80
N SER A 253 -4.20 -14.29 0.48
CA SER A 253 -2.96 -14.84 1.03
C SER A 253 -2.99 -16.37 1.03
N GLN A 254 -4.12 -16.99 1.40
CA GLN A 254 -4.27 -18.45 1.40
C GLN A 254 -4.33 -19.06 -0.01
N ASN A 255 -5.01 -18.41 -0.96
CA ASN A 255 -5.24 -18.96 -2.30
C ASN A 255 -4.26 -18.41 -3.36
N GLY A 256 -3.30 -17.59 -2.97
CA GLY A 256 -2.43 -16.85 -3.89
C GLY A 256 -1.04 -16.60 -3.32
N SER A 257 -0.59 -15.35 -3.38
CA SER A 257 0.71 -14.90 -2.85
C SER A 257 0.50 -13.93 -1.70
N THR A 258 1.19 -14.17 -0.58
CA THR A 258 1.21 -13.24 0.56
C THR A 258 1.63 -11.82 0.15
N ASN A 259 2.56 -11.70 -0.81
CA ASN A 259 2.98 -10.40 -1.35
C ASN A 259 1.83 -9.70 -2.07
N LEU A 260 1.13 -10.41 -2.97
CA LEU A 260 0.00 -9.84 -3.71
C LEU A 260 -1.14 -9.43 -2.78
N ALA A 261 -1.46 -10.27 -1.80
CA ALA A 261 -2.47 -9.97 -0.79
C ALA A 261 -2.13 -8.69 -0.01
N SER A 262 -0.86 -8.51 0.35
CA SER A 262 -0.40 -7.31 1.07
C SER A 262 -0.43 -6.05 0.19
N LEU A 263 -0.01 -6.17 -1.08
CA LEU A 263 -0.03 -5.04 -2.03
C LEU A 263 -1.45 -4.58 -2.35
N LEU A 264 -2.42 -5.49 -2.38
CA LEU A 264 -3.85 -5.18 -2.54
C LEU A 264 -4.50 -4.68 -1.26
N GLY A 265 -4.03 -5.17 -0.11
CA GLY A 265 -4.55 -4.78 1.20
C GLY A 265 -4.33 -3.30 1.52
N LEU A 266 -3.18 -2.75 1.15
CA LEU A 266 -2.83 -1.37 1.48
C LEU A 266 -3.77 -0.34 0.81
N PRO A 267 -4.03 -0.35 -0.51
CA PRO A 267 -5.00 0.55 -1.14
C PRO A 267 -6.43 0.38 -0.61
N LEU A 268 -6.84 -0.85 -0.29
CA LEU A 268 -8.15 -1.12 0.30
C LEU A 268 -8.25 -0.51 1.70
N MET A 269 -7.19 -0.60 2.50
CA MET A 269 -7.13 0.10 3.79
C MET A 269 -7.21 1.62 3.62
N PHE A 270 -6.43 2.22 2.71
CA PHE A 270 -6.50 3.66 2.41
C PHE A 270 -7.94 4.10 2.12
N TYR A 271 -8.65 3.37 1.27
CA TYR A 271 -10.05 3.64 0.96
C TYR A 271 -10.97 3.62 2.20
N CYS A 272 -10.78 2.63 3.09
CA CYS A 272 -11.62 2.49 4.29
C CYS A 272 -11.46 3.68 5.23
N PHE A 273 -10.22 4.07 5.51
CA PHE A 273 -9.93 5.21 6.39
C PHE A 273 -10.47 6.52 5.82
N ILE A 274 -10.39 6.74 4.51
CA ILE A 274 -10.96 7.94 3.88
C ILE A 274 -12.47 7.97 3.97
N CYS A 275 -13.14 6.82 3.81
CA CYS A 275 -14.58 6.75 4.01
C CYS A 275 -14.96 7.15 5.44
N SER A 276 -14.15 6.77 6.44
CA SER A 276 -14.32 7.19 7.83
C SER A 276 -14.08 8.69 8.01
N ALA A 277 -12.96 9.21 7.48
CA ALA A 277 -12.59 10.63 7.52
C ALA A 277 -13.68 11.52 6.95
N VAL A 278 -14.15 11.24 5.72
CA VAL A 278 -15.17 12.04 5.05
C VAL A 278 -16.52 11.96 5.78
N LYS A 279 -16.85 10.83 6.42
CA LYS A 279 -18.05 10.75 7.27
C LYS A 279 -17.94 11.62 8.51
N CYS A 280 -16.76 11.66 9.14
CA CYS A 280 -16.49 12.52 10.29
C CYS A 280 -16.57 13.99 9.89
N ASP A 281 -15.99 14.38 8.75
CA ASP A 281 -16.08 15.74 8.21
C ASP A 281 -17.53 16.16 7.95
N ASN A 282 -18.28 15.32 7.23
CA ASN A 282 -19.68 15.59 6.93
C ASN A 282 -20.53 15.70 8.20
N TYR A 283 -20.21 14.92 9.23
CA TYR A 283 -20.84 15.03 10.53
C TYR A 283 -20.57 16.38 11.18
N VAL A 284 -19.31 16.76 11.31
CA VAL A 284 -18.94 18.03 11.96
C VAL A 284 -19.53 19.22 11.19
N MET A 285 -19.45 19.20 9.86
CA MET A 285 -20.07 20.23 9.03
C MET A 285 -21.59 20.29 9.19
N SER A 286 -22.26 19.16 9.40
CA SER A 286 -23.71 19.12 9.60
C SER A 286 -24.16 19.84 10.88
N LEU A 287 -23.27 19.99 11.86
CA LEU A 287 -23.53 20.68 13.13
C LEU A 287 -23.40 22.21 13.00
N LEU A 288 -22.71 22.71 11.97
CA LEU A 288 -22.65 24.14 11.69
C LEU A 288 -23.93 24.63 11.01
N THR A 289 -24.36 25.86 11.32
CA THR A 289 -25.48 26.51 10.62
C THR A 289 -25.11 26.83 9.16
N PRO A 290 -26.09 27.01 8.25
CA PRO A 290 -25.81 27.35 6.83
C PRO A 290 -24.92 28.60 6.68
N THR A 291 -25.22 29.65 7.45
CA THR A 291 -24.42 30.90 7.50
C THR A 291 -23.00 30.68 8.04
N GLN A 292 -22.81 29.73 8.96
CA GLN A 292 -21.48 29.35 9.41
C GLN A 292 -20.74 28.57 8.32
N ARG A 293 -21.41 27.70 7.55
CA ARG A 293 -20.78 26.93 6.46
C ARG A 293 -20.29 27.82 5.32
N GLU A 294 -21.04 28.86 4.95
CA GLU A 294 -20.73 29.76 3.83
C GLU A 294 -19.51 30.66 4.09
N ARG A 295 -19.25 31.10 5.34
CA ARG A 295 -18.07 31.93 5.67
C ARG A 295 -16.70 31.26 5.42
N LYS A 296 -16.68 30.01 4.96
CA LYS A 296 -15.47 29.25 4.62
C LYS A 296 -15.13 29.33 3.12
N TYR A 297 -16.07 29.75 2.26
CA TYR A 297 -15.93 29.74 0.80
C TYR A 297 -15.87 31.14 0.20
#